data_AF-A0A2E9HU52-F1
#
_entry.id   AF-A0A2E9HU52-F1
#
_cell.length_a   1.000
_cell.length_b   1.000
_cell.length_c   1.000
_cell.angle_alpha   90.00
_cell.angle_beta   90.00
_cell.angle_gamma   90.00
#
_symmetry.space_group_name_H-M   'P 1'
#
loop_
_entity.id
_entity.type
_entity.pdbx_description
1 polymer ?
#
loop_
_entity_poly.entity_id
_entity_poly.type
_entity_poly.pdbx_seq_one_letter_code
_entity_poly.pdbx_strand_id
1 'polypeptide(L)'
;MALIEISVQQALANRLGETAGWSDGTADNRVSPVALPSFQAPFQLEPGEKVFTIGSCFARNIERVLASRGFRLPMLDLLRQPQFKTVNPAIINNYGVPSIYNDFSWALDPEARFDQRANFIEVSPGKCADLHVVATERPRPFEELALRRNAIIEATGTVVDCRVVIVTLGLTELWYDHLQGIYLNSTPMLRVLKADPDRFSLRVLDFGETLGFMRRSIDLLQSRCRRDQQIILTVSPVPLINTFRQDMDVMVANSYSKSCLRTVAEHICTDYAHVHYFPSYESVTLSDRKVAWLDDNVHVTDDIVRINVDRMVRAYCPPDDSMAALDEAARTGGALALLEEAKKHAVGDKAPGLAFFERFSALSAESPDFAEEAVKFYIRRQMPQEARCHLDHIPADWHPNLRALRMAQIHVLSQNYAPVPGLLEPYIVHGAKLALQRRMLILAYVRLDEVGKARRAVLDWLRSLPGDEYDALCALGDAFCDAFPAEAVAAYDKADALKELDVQRRLAWIECLIQSGARDRARAALEVFDPQDPYQVAAHNRLAAIL
;
A
#
# COMPACT_ATOMS: atom_id res chain seq x y z
N MET A 1 -24.78 -19.08 -24.97
CA MET A 1 -25.44 -18.05 -24.14
C MET A 1 -24.42 -16.96 -23.88
N ALA A 2 -24.83 -15.70 -23.80
CA ALA A 2 -23.95 -14.64 -23.34
C ALA A 2 -23.61 -14.85 -21.86
N LEU A 3 -22.41 -14.45 -21.43
CA LEU A 3 -22.03 -14.50 -20.01
C LEU A 3 -22.87 -13.50 -19.20
N ILE A 4 -23.06 -12.30 -19.75
CA ILE A 4 -23.89 -11.25 -19.18
C ILE A 4 -24.79 -10.71 -20.29
N GLU A 5 -26.09 -10.63 -20.02
CA GLU A 5 -27.07 -9.99 -20.88
C GLU A 5 -27.86 -8.97 -20.04
N ILE A 6 -27.77 -7.70 -20.42
CA ILE A 6 -28.44 -6.59 -19.74
C ILE A 6 -29.19 -5.73 -20.74
N SER A 7 -30.20 -4.99 -20.26
CA SER A 7 -30.97 -4.09 -21.11
C SER A 7 -30.13 -2.91 -21.63
N VAL A 8 -30.54 -2.32 -22.76
CA VAL A 8 -29.92 -1.10 -23.30
C VAL A 8 -29.93 0.04 -22.27
N GLN A 9 -31.01 0.18 -21.50
CA GLN A 9 -31.12 1.21 -20.47
C GLN A 9 -30.05 1.03 -19.39
N GLN A 10 -29.84 -0.21 -18.93
CA GLN A 10 -28.82 -0.52 -17.93
C GLN A 10 -27.40 -0.34 -18.48
N ALA A 11 -27.14 -0.74 -19.73
CA ALA A 11 -25.85 -0.53 -20.38
C ALA A 11 -25.51 0.97 -20.50
N LEU A 12 -26.48 1.81 -20.88
CA LEU A 12 -26.31 3.26 -20.96
C LEU A 12 -26.10 3.90 -19.59
N ALA A 13 -26.80 3.44 -18.56
CA ALA A 13 -26.60 3.89 -17.19
C ALA A 13 -25.18 3.57 -16.69
N ASN A 14 -24.71 2.34 -16.93
CA ASN A 14 -23.37 1.91 -16.52
C ASN A 14 -22.26 2.75 -17.18
N ARG A 15 -22.45 3.20 -18.43
CA ARG A 15 -21.46 4.02 -19.17
C ARG A 15 -21.19 5.37 -18.51
N LEU A 16 -22.12 5.90 -17.71
CA LEU A 16 -21.97 7.18 -17.02
C LEU A 16 -21.16 7.07 -15.71
N GLY A 17 -20.82 5.84 -15.28
CA GLY A 17 -20.04 5.63 -14.06
C GLY A 17 -18.61 6.15 -14.18
N GLU A 18 -18.06 6.65 -13.07
CA GLU A 18 -16.69 7.21 -13.00
C GLU A 18 -15.61 6.24 -13.48
N THR A 19 -15.86 4.93 -13.37
CA THR A 19 -14.93 3.85 -13.74
C THR A 19 -15.24 3.18 -15.08
N ALA A 20 -16.25 3.67 -15.81
CA ALA A 20 -16.63 3.11 -17.11
C ALA A 20 -15.67 3.48 -18.25
N GLY A 21 -14.89 4.56 -18.09
CA GLY A 21 -13.88 5.01 -19.04
C GLY A 21 -12.45 4.87 -18.50
N TRP A 22 -11.48 4.81 -19.43
CA TRP A 22 -10.07 5.02 -19.10
C TRP A 22 -9.84 6.46 -18.64
N SER A 23 -8.97 6.67 -17.64
CA SER A 23 -8.64 8.03 -17.17
C SER A 23 -7.96 8.83 -18.26
N ASP A 24 -8.39 10.08 -18.49
CA ASP A 24 -7.90 10.96 -19.57
C ASP A 24 -6.53 11.62 -19.30
N GLY A 25 -5.85 11.22 -18.22
CA GLY A 25 -4.52 11.72 -17.85
C GLY A 25 -4.52 13.07 -17.13
N THR A 26 -5.68 13.65 -16.80
CA THR A 26 -5.78 14.90 -16.01
C THR A 26 -6.30 14.64 -14.60
N ALA A 27 -5.65 15.25 -13.61
CA ALA A 27 -5.92 15.36 -12.15
C ALA A 27 -6.28 14.10 -11.31
N ASP A 28 -6.92 13.07 -11.88
CA ASP A 28 -7.42 11.87 -11.17
C ASP A 28 -7.00 10.58 -11.90
N ASN A 29 -5.68 10.42 -12.09
CA ASN A 29 -5.08 9.31 -12.81
C ASN A 29 -5.07 8.02 -11.97
N ARG A 30 -6.00 7.10 -12.26
CA ARG A 30 -6.07 5.76 -11.63
C ARG A 30 -5.22 4.69 -12.32
N VAL A 31 -4.43 5.05 -13.33
CA VAL A 31 -3.70 4.10 -14.19
C VAL A 31 -2.19 4.21 -13.99
N SER A 32 -1.64 5.42 -13.85
CA SER A 32 -0.19 5.65 -13.81
C SER A 32 0.23 6.55 -12.64
N PRO A 33 1.39 6.26 -12.00
CA PRO A 33 2.26 5.09 -12.22
C PRO A 33 1.65 3.80 -11.60
N VAL A 34 0.76 4.02 -10.64
CA VAL A 34 -0.16 3.15 -9.91
C VAL A 34 -1.44 2.71 -10.64
N ALA A 35 -1.59 1.52 -11.23
CA ALA A 35 -2.92 1.11 -11.70
C ALA A 35 -3.80 0.66 -10.53
N LEU A 36 -4.96 1.31 -10.35
CA LEU A 36 -5.87 1.15 -9.22
C LEU A 36 -7.30 0.82 -9.70
N PRO A 37 -7.53 -0.35 -10.33
CA PRO A 37 -8.86 -0.75 -10.80
C PRO A 37 -9.86 -0.81 -9.63
N SER A 38 -11.01 -0.16 -9.77
CA SER A 38 -12.08 -0.24 -8.77
C SER A 38 -12.62 -1.67 -8.67
N PHE A 39 -13.01 -2.07 -7.46
CA PHE A 39 -13.67 -3.35 -7.21
C PHE A 39 -14.70 -3.19 -6.11
N GLN A 40 -15.62 -4.14 -6.02
CA GLN A 40 -16.63 -4.18 -4.97
C GLN A 40 -16.18 -5.11 -3.85
N ALA A 41 -16.49 -4.73 -2.61
CA ALA A 41 -16.36 -5.57 -1.42
C ALA A 41 -17.77 -5.72 -0.82
N PRO A 42 -18.57 -6.69 -1.27
CA PRO A 42 -19.99 -6.81 -0.91
C PRO A 42 -20.22 -7.35 0.51
N PHE A 43 -19.15 -7.73 1.21
CA PHE A 43 -19.17 -8.14 2.60
C PHE A 43 -17.96 -7.57 3.33
N GLN A 44 -18.00 -7.61 4.66
CA GLN A 44 -16.90 -7.22 5.53
C GLN A 44 -16.36 -8.41 6.29
N LEU A 45 -15.06 -8.38 6.57
CA LEU A 45 -14.37 -9.30 7.45
C LEU A 45 -14.68 -8.94 8.90
N GLU A 46 -14.97 -9.96 9.69
CA GLU A 46 -15.26 -9.88 11.12
C GLU A 46 -13.94 -9.92 11.91
N PRO A 47 -13.71 -8.99 12.86
CA PRO A 47 -12.50 -8.99 13.67
C PRO A 47 -12.20 -10.35 14.30
N GLY A 48 -10.97 -10.86 14.11
CA GLY A 48 -10.52 -12.13 14.68
C GLY A 48 -11.06 -13.41 14.03
N GLU A 49 -11.83 -13.31 12.94
CA GLU A 49 -12.30 -14.50 12.22
C GLU A 49 -11.16 -15.27 11.54
N LYS A 50 -11.45 -16.52 11.16
CA LYS A 50 -10.51 -17.36 10.42
C LYS A 50 -10.64 -17.07 8.93
N VAL A 51 -9.52 -16.73 8.28
CA VAL A 51 -9.43 -16.55 6.83
C VAL A 51 -8.53 -17.64 6.25
N PHE A 52 -9.09 -18.48 5.38
CA PHE A 52 -8.32 -19.50 4.68
C PHE A 52 -7.68 -18.88 3.43
N THR A 53 -6.41 -19.18 3.16
CA THR A 53 -5.79 -18.74 1.90
C THR A 53 -5.03 -19.89 1.22
N ILE A 54 -5.18 -19.99 -0.09
CA ILE A 54 -4.50 -20.96 -0.94
C ILE A 54 -4.14 -20.30 -2.27
N GLY A 55 -3.00 -20.66 -2.84
CA GLY A 55 -2.55 -20.09 -4.10
C GLY A 55 -1.05 -19.80 -4.15
N SER A 56 -0.67 -18.84 -5.01
CA SER A 56 0.72 -18.43 -5.21
C SER A 56 1.32 -17.65 -4.02
N CYS A 57 2.59 -17.24 -4.13
CA CYS A 57 3.29 -16.38 -3.16
C CYS A 57 2.49 -15.13 -2.76
N PHE A 58 1.64 -14.60 -3.65
CA PHE A 58 0.81 -13.43 -3.35
C PHE A 58 -0.14 -13.68 -2.18
N ALA A 59 -0.67 -14.91 -2.04
CA ALA A 59 -1.50 -15.30 -0.90
C ALA A 59 -0.74 -15.15 0.44
N ARG A 60 0.56 -15.47 0.47
CA ARG A 60 1.39 -15.32 1.68
C ARG A 60 1.55 -13.87 2.11
N ASN A 61 1.57 -12.94 1.16
CA ASN A 61 1.63 -11.51 1.46
C ASN A 61 0.30 -11.00 2.05
N ILE A 62 -0.84 -11.49 1.52
CA ILE A 62 -2.16 -11.20 2.09
C ILE A 62 -2.25 -11.72 3.54
N GLU A 63 -1.84 -12.96 3.79
CA GLU A 63 -1.85 -13.55 5.14
C GLU A 63 -1.06 -12.73 6.14
N ARG A 64 0.12 -12.23 5.76
CA ARG A 64 0.98 -11.45 6.67
C ARG A 64 0.27 -10.17 7.13
N VAL A 65 -0.40 -9.46 6.22
CA VAL A 65 -1.11 -8.22 6.55
C VAL A 65 -2.41 -8.50 7.31
N LEU A 66 -3.16 -9.55 6.94
CA LEU A 66 -4.33 -9.96 7.72
C LEU A 66 -3.93 -10.38 9.14
N ALA A 67 -2.84 -11.12 9.30
CA ALA A 67 -2.33 -11.52 10.61
C ALA A 67 -1.93 -10.31 11.47
N SER A 68 -1.31 -9.29 10.88
CA SER A 68 -0.97 -8.04 11.60
C SER A 68 -2.20 -7.21 12.00
N ARG A 69 -3.39 -7.54 11.47
CA ARG A 69 -4.68 -6.96 11.87
C ARG A 69 -5.51 -7.87 12.76
N GLY A 70 -4.91 -8.93 13.32
CA GLY A 70 -5.56 -9.80 14.30
C GLY A 70 -6.43 -10.91 13.73
N PHE A 71 -6.46 -11.12 12.40
CA PHE A 71 -7.13 -12.27 11.81
C PHE A 71 -6.38 -13.57 12.09
N ARG A 72 -7.10 -14.70 12.11
CA ARG A 72 -6.50 -16.04 12.25
C ARG A 72 -6.31 -16.68 10.88
N LEU A 73 -5.10 -17.13 10.59
CA LEU A 73 -4.71 -17.63 9.27
C LEU A 73 -4.20 -19.08 9.42
N PRO A 74 -5.07 -20.10 9.29
CA PRO A 74 -4.68 -21.49 9.58
C PRO A 74 -3.47 -21.99 8.78
N MET A 75 -3.36 -21.57 7.51
CA MET A 75 -2.24 -21.93 6.65
C MET A 75 -0.93 -21.22 7.04
N LEU A 76 -1.01 -20.04 7.64
CA LEU A 76 0.16 -19.38 8.24
C LEU A 76 0.54 -20.03 9.57
N ASP A 77 -0.44 -20.42 10.38
CA ASP A 77 -0.23 -21.14 11.64
C ASP A 77 0.41 -22.52 11.44
N LEU A 78 0.08 -23.21 10.35
CA LEU A 78 0.75 -24.44 9.91
C LEU A 78 2.28 -24.27 9.84
N LEU A 79 2.76 -23.14 9.29
CA LEU A 79 4.19 -22.88 9.14
C LEU A 79 4.92 -22.68 10.48
N ARG A 80 4.19 -22.45 11.58
CA ARG A 80 4.74 -22.35 12.93
C ARG A 80 4.98 -23.72 13.58
N GLN A 81 4.43 -24.79 13.00
CA GLN A 81 4.60 -26.14 13.55
C GLN A 81 6.06 -26.62 13.42
N PRO A 82 6.55 -27.50 14.33
CA PRO A 82 7.96 -27.91 14.38
C PRO A 82 8.51 -28.44 13.06
N GLN A 83 7.72 -29.19 12.31
CA GLN A 83 8.10 -29.81 11.03
C GLN A 83 8.21 -28.83 9.85
N PHE A 84 7.78 -27.57 10.02
CA PHE A 84 7.91 -26.48 9.05
C PHE A 84 8.88 -25.37 9.48
N LYS A 85 9.40 -25.40 10.71
CA LYS A 85 10.22 -24.33 11.28
C LYS A 85 11.44 -23.92 10.45
N THR A 86 12.05 -24.86 9.73
CA THR A 86 13.23 -24.62 8.87
C THR A 86 12.90 -24.68 7.38
N VAL A 87 11.62 -24.83 7.03
CA VAL A 87 11.16 -25.03 5.65
C VAL A 87 10.84 -23.68 5.04
N ASN A 88 11.15 -23.51 3.77
CA ASN A 88 10.74 -22.31 3.05
C ASN A 88 9.19 -22.23 3.03
N PRO A 89 8.59 -21.11 3.49
CA PRO A 89 7.14 -20.89 3.48
C PRO A 89 6.46 -21.14 2.12
N ALA A 90 7.18 -21.01 1.01
CA ALA A 90 6.64 -21.29 -0.32
C ALA A 90 6.25 -22.76 -0.54
N ILE A 91 6.59 -23.68 0.38
CA ILE A 91 6.21 -25.10 0.29
C ILE A 91 4.68 -25.30 0.16
N ILE A 92 3.88 -24.44 0.80
CA ILE A 92 2.42 -24.50 0.77
C ILE A 92 1.79 -23.66 -0.35
N ASN A 93 2.61 -23.06 -1.22
CA ASN A 93 2.05 -22.42 -2.41
C ASN A 93 1.49 -23.48 -3.36
N ASN A 94 0.39 -23.15 -4.01
CA ASN A 94 -0.25 -24.02 -4.99
C ASN A 94 -0.69 -23.20 -6.20
N TYR A 95 -0.27 -23.58 -7.40
CA TYR A 95 -0.39 -22.70 -8.58
C TYR A 95 -1.46 -23.14 -9.57
N GLY A 96 -1.78 -24.44 -9.64
CA GLY A 96 -2.75 -24.99 -10.58
C GLY A 96 -4.15 -25.12 -9.99
N VAL A 97 -5.17 -24.83 -10.80
CA VAL A 97 -6.56 -25.07 -10.38
C VAL A 97 -6.82 -26.55 -9.99
N PRO A 98 -6.37 -27.56 -10.76
CA PRO A 98 -6.57 -28.96 -10.39
C PRO A 98 -5.78 -29.38 -9.15
N SER A 99 -4.59 -28.83 -8.93
CA SER A 99 -3.80 -29.14 -7.73
C SER A 99 -4.38 -28.47 -6.48
N ILE A 100 -5.01 -27.30 -6.61
CA ILE A 100 -5.82 -26.68 -5.54
C ILE A 100 -7.04 -27.57 -5.23
N TYR A 101 -7.72 -28.07 -6.27
CA TYR A 101 -8.82 -29.02 -6.09
C TYR A 101 -8.37 -30.28 -5.34
N ASN A 102 -7.18 -30.83 -5.65
CA ASN A 102 -6.64 -31.99 -4.94
C ASN A 102 -6.52 -31.74 -3.43
N ASP A 103 -5.94 -30.60 -3.02
CA ASP A 103 -5.78 -30.27 -1.60
C ASP A 103 -7.14 -30.20 -0.90
N PHE A 104 -8.15 -29.57 -1.51
CA PHE A 104 -9.51 -29.57 -0.96
C PHE A 104 -10.15 -30.95 -0.95
N SER A 105 -9.99 -31.73 -2.03
CA SER A 105 -10.55 -33.08 -2.14
C SER A 105 -9.99 -33.99 -1.05
N TRP A 106 -8.68 -34.04 -0.85
CA TRP A 106 -8.07 -34.87 0.19
C TRP A 106 -8.44 -34.44 1.61
N ALA A 107 -8.77 -33.16 1.81
CA ALA A 107 -9.15 -32.65 3.12
C ALA A 107 -10.65 -32.81 3.43
N LEU A 108 -11.53 -32.77 2.41
CA LEU A 108 -12.98 -32.60 2.59
C LEU A 108 -13.84 -33.72 2.02
N ASP A 109 -13.33 -34.51 1.07
CA ASP A 109 -14.06 -35.61 0.47
C ASP A 109 -13.70 -36.93 1.20
N PRO A 110 -14.66 -37.57 1.93
CA PRO A 110 -14.39 -38.81 2.65
C PRO A 110 -13.89 -39.96 1.78
N GLU A 111 -14.23 -39.95 0.49
CA GLU A 111 -13.84 -40.96 -0.49
C GLU A 111 -12.47 -40.66 -1.12
N ALA A 112 -11.99 -39.42 -1.04
CA ALA A 112 -10.68 -39.03 -1.53
C ALA A 112 -9.64 -39.16 -0.41
N ARG A 113 -8.68 -40.08 -0.60
CA ARG A 113 -7.56 -40.25 0.34
C ARG A 113 -6.23 -40.07 -0.37
N PHE A 114 -5.34 -39.31 0.24
CA PHE A 114 -3.97 -39.19 -0.23
C PHE A 114 -3.16 -40.45 0.09
N ASP A 115 -2.89 -41.28 -0.92
CA ASP A 115 -1.98 -42.43 -0.76
C ASP A 115 -0.53 -41.96 -0.81
N GLN A 116 0.08 -41.81 0.36
CA GLN A 116 1.47 -41.38 0.50
C GLN A 116 2.47 -42.31 -0.19
N ARG A 117 2.24 -43.63 -0.20
CA ARG A 117 3.17 -44.59 -0.82
C ARG A 117 3.11 -44.53 -2.34
N ALA A 118 1.92 -44.29 -2.88
CA ALA A 118 1.74 -44.17 -4.32
C ALA A 118 2.22 -42.80 -4.87
N ASN A 119 2.17 -41.75 -4.04
CA ASN A 119 2.44 -40.38 -4.45
C ASN A 119 3.83 -39.86 -4.09
N PHE A 120 4.48 -40.37 -3.04
CA PHE A 120 5.86 -40.00 -2.74
C PHE A 120 6.83 -40.76 -3.63
N ILE A 121 7.66 -40.02 -4.37
CA ILE A 121 8.57 -40.60 -5.35
C ILE A 121 9.93 -40.79 -4.72
N GLU A 122 10.45 -42.02 -4.67
CA GLU A 122 11.83 -42.26 -4.24
C GLU A 122 12.81 -41.72 -5.30
N VAL A 123 13.64 -40.74 -4.90
CA VAL A 123 14.57 -40.02 -5.81
C VAL A 123 16.00 -40.55 -5.64
N SER A 124 16.29 -41.14 -4.48
CA SER A 124 17.54 -41.83 -4.12
C SER A 124 17.28 -42.71 -2.90
N PRO A 125 18.12 -43.74 -2.61
CA PRO A 125 17.86 -44.68 -1.52
C PRO A 125 17.48 -44.01 -0.19
N GLY A 126 16.26 -44.26 0.27
CA GLY A 126 15.71 -43.74 1.54
C GLY A 126 15.32 -42.26 1.52
N LYS A 127 15.30 -41.60 0.35
CA LYS A 127 14.86 -40.21 0.21
C LYS A 127 13.83 -40.06 -0.89
N CYS A 128 12.68 -39.53 -0.52
CA CYS A 128 11.54 -39.32 -1.38
C CYS A 128 11.31 -37.83 -1.65
N ALA A 129 10.48 -37.54 -2.64
CA ALA A 129 9.94 -36.22 -2.92
C ALA A 129 8.41 -36.27 -2.94
N ASP A 130 7.77 -35.24 -2.37
CA ASP A 130 6.34 -34.98 -2.53
C ASP A 130 6.16 -34.00 -3.69
N LEU A 131 5.56 -34.45 -4.79
CA LEU A 131 5.35 -33.63 -5.99
C LEU A 131 4.10 -32.74 -5.92
N HIS A 132 3.33 -32.83 -4.84
CA HIS A 132 2.13 -32.04 -4.58
C HIS A 132 2.40 -30.82 -3.69
N VAL A 133 3.66 -30.55 -3.35
CA VAL A 133 4.12 -29.28 -2.78
C VAL A 133 5.14 -28.62 -3.71
N VAL A 134 5.42 -27.33 -3.51
CA VAL A 134 6.52 -26.68 -4.22
C VAL A 134 7.85 -27.29 -3.78
N ALA A 135 8.70 -27.63 -4.74
CA ALA A 135 10.03 -28.19 -4.50
C ALA A 135 11.02 -27.13 -3.94
N THR A 136 10.82 -26.74 -2.68
CA THR A 136 11.69 -25.78 -1.98
C THR A 136 12.83 -26.44 -1.20
N GLU A 137 12.75 -27.76 -1.02
CA GLU A 137 13.73 -28.54 -0.26
C GLU A 137 14.26 -29.74 -1.07
N ARG A 138 15.39 -30.28 -0.61
CA ARG A 138 15.94 -31.54 -1.15
C ARG A 138 15.07 -32.73 -0.69
N PRO A 139 15.05 -33.86 -1.45
CA PRO A 139 14.37 -35.08 -1.05
C PRO A 139 14.66 -35.50 0.41
N ARG A 140 13.61 -35.93 1.13
CA ARG A 140 13.61 -36.23 2.58
C ARG A 140 13.17 -37.67 2.85
N PRO A 141 13.43 -38.24 4.05
CA PRO A 141 12.88 -39.53 4.43
C PRO A 141 11.35 -39.55 4.37
N PHE A 142 10.78 -40.72 4.06
CA PHE A 142 9.33 -40.91 3.89
C PHE A 142 8.52 -40.38 5.08
N GLU A 143 8.93 -40.71 6.31
CA GLU A 143 8.22 -40.33 7.53
C GLU A 143 8.11 -38.81 7.72
N GLU A 144 9.13 -38.06 7.32
CA GLU A 144 9.12 -36.60 7.42
C GLU A 144 8.16 -35.96 6.41
N LEU A 145 8.13 -36.50 5.18
CA LEU A 145 7.16 -36.07 4.17
C LEU A 145 5.73 -36.43 4.59
N ALA A 146 5.53 -37.63 5.14
CA ALA A 146 4.24 -38.09 5.64
C ALA A 146 3.71 -37.17 6.74
N LEU A 147 4.55 -36.80 7.70
CA LEU A 147 4.20 -35.87 8.78
C LEU A 147 3.78 -34.51 8.23
N ARG A 148 4.53 -33.95 7.27
CA ARG A 148 4.21 -32.65 6.66
C ARG A 148 2.94 -32.69 5.82
N ARG A 149 2.77 -33.72 4.98
CA ARG A 149 1.57 -33.89 4.14
C ARG A 149 0.31 -34.04 4.99
N ASN A 150 0.37 -34.82 6.08
CA ASN A 150 -0.75 -34.93 7.02
C ASN A 150 -1.09 -33.58 7.64
N ALA A 151 -0.08 -32.80 8.06
CA ALA A 151 -0.29 -31.46 8.61
C ALA A 151 -0.86 -30.47 7.58
N ILE A 152 -0.45 -30.56 6.31
CA ILE A 152 -1.03 -29.76 5.22
C ILE A 152 -2.50 -30.13 4.98
N ILE A 153 -2.83 -31.42 4.94
CA ILE A 153 -4.21 -31.90 4.76
C ILE A 153 -5.09 -31.45 5.95
N GLU A 154 -4.60 -31.60 7.17
CA GLU A 154 -5.29 -31.16 8.39
C GLU A 154 -5.53 -29.64 8.40
N ALA A 155 -4.49 -28.85 8.09
CA ALA A 155 -4.61 -27.40 7.98
C ALA A 155 -5.57 -26.99 6.86
N THR A 156 -5.54 -27.69 5.72
CA THR A 156 -6.50 -27.48 4.62
C THR A 156 -7.93 -27.77 5.07
N GLY A 157 -8.13 -28.82 5.87
CA GLY A 157 -9.43 -29.19 6.45
C GLY A 157 -10.05 -28.10 7.32
N THR A 158 -9.26 -27.18 7.89
CA THR A 158 -9.77 -26.04 8.67
C THR A 158 -10.60 -25.05 7.84
N VAL A 159 -10.57 -25.15 6.50
CA VAL A 159 -11.41 -24.35 5.60
C VAL A 159 -12.90 -24.49 5.92
N VAL A 160 -13.34 -25.62 6.50
CA VAL A 160 -14.73 -25.84 6.94
C VAL A 160 -15.22 -24.82 7.97
N ASP A 161 -14.30 -24.27 8.77
CA ASP A 161 -14.60 -23.26 9.80
C ASP A 161 -14.42 -21.82 9.30
N CYS A 162 -13.84 -21.64 8.11
CA CYS A 162 -13.49 -20.32 7.60
C CYS A 162 -14.67 -19.75 6.82
N ARG A 163 -15.18 -18.60 7.26
CA ARG A 163 -16.21 -17.87 6.51
C ARG A 163 -15.61 -17.24 5.26
N VAL A 164 -14.31 -16.91 5.23
CA VAL A 164 -13.66 -16.33 4.05
C VAL A 164 -12.52 -17.19 3.55
N VAL A 165 -12.53 -17.45 2.24
CA VAL A 165 -11.53 -18.22 1.51
C VAL A 165 -10.95 -17.35 0.41
N ILE A 166 -9.63 -17.17 0.40
CA ILE A 166 -8.92 -16.41 -0.64
C ILE A 166 -8.16 -17.40 -1.51
N VAL A 167 -8.48 -17.42 -2.81
CA VAL A 167 -7.85 -18.30 -3.79
C VAL A 167 -7.10 -17.47 -4.82
N THR A 168 -5.78 -17.65 -4.89
CA THR A 168 -4.95 -16.99 -5.90
C THR A 168 -4.52 -17.97 -6.99
N LEU A 169 -5.02 -17.77 -8.21
CA LEU A 169 -4.78 -18.63 -9.36
C LEU A 169 -3.41 -18.35 -10.00
N GLY A 170 -2.61 -19.40 -10.22
CA GLY A 170 -1.21 -19.27 -10.62
C GLY A 170 -0.93 -19.54 -12.09
N LEU A 171 -1.25 -20.74 -12.59
CA LEU A 171 -0.86 -21.20 -13.92
C LEU A 171 -1.78 -22.30 -14.49
N THR A 172 -1.70 -22.51 -15.80
CA THR A 172 -2.44 -23.57 -16.53
C THR A 172 -1.55 -24.70 -17.05
N GLU A 173 -0.23 -24.60 -16.93
CA GLU A 173 0.73 -25.61 -17.42
C GLU A 173 1.23 -26.49 -16.26
N LEU A 174 0.71 -27.73 -16.19
CA LEU A 174 0.88 -28.62 -15.04
C LEU A 174 1.40 -29.98 -15.49
N TRP A 175 2.03 -30.70 -14.58
CA TRP A 175 2.35 -32.11 -14.80
C TRP A 175 1.20 -32.99 -14.32
N TYR A 176 0.95 -34.08 -15.03
CA TYR A 176 -0.08 -35.06 -14.73
C TYR A 176 0.55 -36.42 -14.49
N ASP A 177 0.20 -37.07 -13.39
CA ASP A 177 0.61 -38.44 -13.06
C ASP A 177 -0.43 -39.41 -13.60
N HIS A 178 -0.11 -40.14 -14.67
CA HIS A 178 -0.97 -41.13 -15.30
C HIS A 178 -1.24 -42.35 -14.43
N LEU A 179 -0.32 -42.69 -13.53
CA LEU A 179 -0.49 -43.82 -12.63
C LEU A 179 -1.53 -43.50 -11.55
N GLN A 180 -1.50 -42.27 -11.03
CA GLN A 180 -2.39 -41.81 -9.97
C GLN A 180 -3.66 -41.12 -10.47
N GLY A 181 -3.67 -40.69 -11.74
CA GLY A 181 -4.81 -40.02 -12.35
C GLY A 181 -4.99 -38.56 -11.89
N ILE A 182 -3.94 -37.91 -11.39
CA ILE A 182 -4.01 -36.60 -10.72
C ILE A 182 -2.98 -35.60 -11.26
N TYR A 183 -3.29 -34.32 -11.14
CA TYR A 183 -2.35 -33.23 -11.43
C TYR A 183 -1.38 -32.98 -10.27
N LEU A 184 -0.16 -32.57 -10.60
CA LEU A 184 0.90 -32.26 -9.65
C LEU A 184 1.04 -30.76 -9.45
N ASN A 185 1.66 -30.36 -8.35
CA ASN A 185 1.97 -28.95 -8.03
C ASN A 185 3.45 -28.61 -8.28
N SER A 186 4.27 -29.59 -8.68
CA SER A 186 5.67 -29.38 -9.02
C SER A 186 6.11 -30.21 -10.22
N THR A 187 7.14 -29.72 -10.90
CA THR A 187 7.79 -30.45 -11.99
C THR A 187 8.54 -31.66 -11.43
N PRO A 188 8.26 -32.89 -11.91
CA PRO A 188 9.03 -34.07 -11.54
C PRO A 188 10.52 -33.90 -11.90
N MET A 189 11.42 -34.41 -11.07
CA MET A 189 12.85 -34.31 -11.34
C MET A 189 13.23 -35.08 -12.62
N LEU A 190 14.22 -34.58 -13.38
CA LEU A 190 14.67 -35.22 -14.63
C LEU A 190 15.01 -36.71 -14.48
N ARG A 191 15.54 -37.14 -13.33
CA ARG A 191 15.83 -38.56 -13.10
C ARG A 191 14.57 -39.41 -12.93
N VAL A 192 13.51 -38.84 -12.34
CA VAL A 192 12.22 -39.49 -12.19
C VAL A 192 11.58 -39.64 -13.57
N LEU A 193 11.58 -38.56 -14.36
CA LEU A 193 11.10 -38.59 -15.75
C LEU A 193 11.88 -39.59 -16.63
N LYS A 194 13.19 -39.74 -16.43
CA LYS A 194 14.00 -40.72 -17.17
C LYS A 194 13.79 -42.15 -16.72
N ALA A 195 13.50 -42.38 -15.44
CA ALA A 195 13.27 -43.70 -14.89
C ALA A 195 11.90 -44.26 -15.31
N ASP A 196 10.91 -43.40 -15.45
CA ASP A 196 9.55 -43.76 -15.86
C ASP A 196 8.97 -42.69 -16.83
N PRO A 197 9.32 -42.77 -18.13
CA PRO A 197 8.95 -41.75 -19.11
C PRO A 197 7.45 -41.63 -19.38
N ASP A 198 6.69 -42.71 -19.19
CA ASP A 198 5.26 -42.77 -19.53
C ASP A 198 4.35 -42.39 -18.36
N ARG A 199 4.86 -42.35 -17.13
CA ARG A 199 4.07 -41.99 -15.95
C ARG A 199 3.65 -40.53 -15.93
N PHE A 200 4.48 -39.62 -16.42
CA PHE A 200 4.22 -38.18 -16.29
C PHE A 200 4.09 -37.50 -17.65
N SER A 201 3.05 -36.70 -17.82
CA SER A 201 2.90 -35.82 -18.99
C SER A 201 2.71 -34.37 -18.60
N LEU A 202 3.20 -33.46 -19.44
CA LEU A 202 2.83 -32.06 -19.37
C LEU A 202 1.42 -31.88 -19.93
N ARG A 203 0.56 -31.20 -19.19
CA ARG A 203 -0.79 -30.81 -19.62
C ARG A 203 -0.96 -29.31 -19.47
N VAL A 204 -1.24 -28.67 -20.59
CA VAL A 204 -1.65 -27.26 -20.64
C VAL A 204 -3.17 -27.24 -20.65
N LEU A 205 -3.77 -26.81 -19.55
CA LEU A 205 -5.22 -26.81 -19.41
C LEU A 205 -5.88 -25.85 -20.39
N ASP A 206 -7.02 -26.27 -20.93
CA ASP A 206 -7.92 -25.38 -21.64
C ASP A 206 -8.92 -24.68 -20.69
N PHE A 207 -9.74 -23.80 -21.27
CA PHE A 207 -10.78 -23.09 -20.53
C PHE A 207 -11.79 -24.05 -19.87
N GLY A 208 -12.22 -25.10 -20.58
CA GLY A 208 -13.24 -26.04 -20.11
C GLY A 208 -12.75 -26.91 -18.95
N GLU A 209 -11.53 -27.45 -19.06
CA GLU A 209 -10.87 -28.18 -17.97
C GLU A 209 -10.67 -27.30 -16.74
N THR A 210 -10.15 -26.08 -16.94
CA THR A 210 -9.88 -25.14 -15.85
C THR A 210 -11.18 -24.71 -15.16
N LEU A 211 -12.22 -24.36 -15.92
CA LEU A 211 -13.54 -24.03 -15.38
C LEU A 211 -14.16 -25.22 -14.65
N GLY A 212 -14.03 -26.43 -15.21
CA GLY A 212 -14.57 -27.65 -14.61
C GLY A 212 -13.93 -28.00 -13.26
N PHE A 213 -12.62 -27.84 -13.12
CA PHE A 213 -11.96 -28.00 -11.81
C PHE A 213 -12.31 -26.87 -10.84
N MET A 214 -12.43 -25.61 -11.31
CA MET A 214 -12.88 -24.52 -10.43
C MET A 214 -14.29 -24.80 -9.89
N ARG A 215 -15.25 -25.16 -10.75
CA ARG A 215 -16.61 -25.51 -10.32
C ARG A 215 -16.60 -26.63 -9.28
N ARG A 216 -15.85 -27.71 -9.54
CA ARG A 216 -15.70 -28.80 -8.56
C ARG A 216 -15.14 -28.34 -7.22
N SER A 217 -14.16 -27.42 -7.21
CA SER A 217 -13.63 -26.84 -5.96
C SER A 217 -14.70 -26.04 -5.21
N ILE A 218 -15.43 -25.16 -5.91
CA ILE A 218 -16.48 -24.34 -5.30
C ILE A 218 -17.64 -25.22 -4.80
N ASP A 219 -18.10 -26.18 -5.61
CA ASP A 219 -19.18 -27.10 -5.25
C ASP A 219 -18.80 -27.97 -4.03
N LEU A 220 -17.54 -28.44 -3.97
CA LEU A 220 -17.03 -29.18 -2.81
C LEU A 220 -17.04 -28.31 -1.55
N LEU A 221 -16.50 -27.09 -1.63
CA LEU A 221 -16.52 -26.13 -0.53
C LEU A 221 -17.96 -25.84 -0.07
N GLN A 222 -18.87 -25.53 -1.00
CA GLN A 222 -20.27 -25.24 -0.71
C GLN A 222 -21.00 -26.44 -0.08
N SER A 223 -20.64 -27.68 -0.44
CA SER A 223 -21.27 -28.89 0.10
C SER A 223 -20.73 -29.32 1.48
N ARG A 224 -19.52 -28.88 1.86
CA ARG A 224 -18.82 -29.34 3.07
C ARG A 224 -18.55 -28.25 4.11
N CYS A 225 -18.55 -26.98 3.70
CA CYS A 225 -18.19 -25.85 4.55
C CYS A 225 -19.42 -25.05 4.98
N ARG A 226 -19.18 -23.88 5.55
CA ARG A 226 -20.23 -22.98 6.04
C ARG A 226 -21.13 -22.50 4.90
N ARG A 227 -22.42 -22.31 5.21
CA ARG A 227 -23.41 -21.77 4.25
C ARG A 227 -23.20 -20.29 3.91
N ASP A 228 -22.57 -19.54 4.80
CA ASP A 228 -22.27 -18.12 4.64
C ASP A 228 -20.84 -17.87 4.10
N GLN A 229 -20.14 -18.93 3.66
CA GLN A 229 -18.77 -18.81 3.17
C GLN A 229 -18.70 -17.90 1.93
N GLN A 230 -17.76 -16.96 1.95
CA GLN A 230 -17.42 -16.06 0.86
C GLN A 230 -16.05 -16.42 0.30
N ILE A 231 -15.91 -16.33 -1.02
CA ILE A 231 -14.67 -16.67 -1.71
C ILE A 231 -14.17 -15.43 -2.45
N ILE A 232 -12.91 -15.06 -2.24
CA ILE A 232 -12.23 -14.01 -2.99
C ILE A 232 -11.26 -14.68 -3.96
N LEU A 233 -11.52 -14.55 -5.26
CA LEU A 233 -10.64 -15.01 -6.33
C LEU A 233 -9.74 -13.87 -6.81
N THR A 234 -8.49 -14.21 -7.11
CA THR A 234 -7.58 -13.33 -7.84
C THR A 234 -6.64 -14.16 -8.73
N VAL A 235 -6.07 -13.53 -9.76
CA VAL A 235 -5.03 -14.11 -10.60
C VAL A 235 -3.66 -13.57 -10.16
N SER A 236 -2.68 -14.46 -10.02
CA SER A 236 -1.32 -14.07 -9.67
C SER A 236 -0.67 -13.31 -10.83
N PRO A 237 -0.06 -12.13 -10.62
CA PRO A 237 0.66 -11.41 -11.67
C PRO A 237 1.99 -12.06 -12.02
N VAL A 238 2.60 -12.81 -11.09
CA VAL A 238 3.90 -13.48 -11.28
C VAL A 238 3.86 -14.36 -12.54
N PRO A 239 4.76 -14.13 -13.53
CA PRO A 239 4.76 -14.86 -14.79
C PRO A 239 5.31 -16.27 -14.62
N LEU A 240 5.05 -17.12 -15.62
CA LEU A 240 5.76 -18.39 -15.77
C LEU A 240 7.27 -18.14 -15.86
N ILE A 241 8.05 -18.84 -15.04
CA ILE A 241 9.51 -18.80 -15.11
C ILE A 241 10.00 -19.53 -16.36
N ASN A 242 9.41 -20.68 -16.65
CA ASN A 242 9.71 -21.51 -17.81
C ASN A 242 8.41 -22.01 -18.42
N THR A 243 8.44 -22.27 -19.73
CA THR A 243 7.47 -23.09 -20.43
C THR A 243 8.16 -24.37 -20.91
N PHE A 244 7.47 -25.51 -20.81
CA PHE A 244 7.91 -26.79 -21.37
C PHE A 244 7.37 -26.99 -22.80
N ARG A 245 6.59 -26.05 -23.30
CA ARG A 245 6.16 -26.01 -24.71
C ARG A 245 7.32 -25.64 -25.61
N GLN A 246 7.47 -26.39 -26.71
CA GLN A 246 8.50 -26.12 -27.72
C GLN A 246 8.02 -25.21 -28.85
N ASP A 247 6.71 -25.00 -28.96
CA ASP A 247 6.07 -24.30 -30.07
C ASP A 247 5.91 -22.79 -29.85
N MET A 248 6.29 -22.26 -28.68
CA MET A 248 6.14 -20.83 -28.39
C MET A 248 7.09 -20.30 -27.30
N ASP A 249 7.24 -18.97 -27.29
CA ASP A 249 7.94 -18.23 -26.25
C ASP A 249 7.18 -18.23 -24.91
N VAL A 250 7.92 -18.16 -23.80
CA VAL A 250 7.37 -18.18 -22.43
C VAL A 250 6.39 -17.02 -22.17
N MET A 251 6.60 -15.85 -22.78
CA MET A 251 5.70 -14.70 -22.64
C MET A 251 4.35 -14.99 -23.31
N VAL A 252 4.34 -15.69 -24.44
CA VAL A 252 3.11 -16.10 -25.14
C VAL A 252 2.37 -17.16 -24.34
N ALA A 253 3.08 -18.17 -23.83
CA ALA A 253 2.52 -19.20 -22.96
C ALA A 253 1.93 -18.59 -21.67
N ASN A 254 2.65 -17.64 -21.05
CA ASN A 254 2.19 -16.92 -19.88
C ASN A 254 0.94 -16.08 -20.18
N SER A 255 0.91 -15.39 -21.33
CA SER A 255 -0.25 -14.60 -21.76
C SER A 255 -1.50 -15.48 -21.90
N TYR A 256 -1.38 -16.66 -22.51
CA TYR A 256 -2.47 -17.64 -22.57
C TYR A 256 -2.91 -18.09 -21.17
N SER A 257 -1.96 -18.49 -20.32
CA SER A 257 -2.21 -18.97 -18.96
C SER A 257 -3.01 -17.96 -18.13
N LYS A 258 -2.55 -16.70 -18.07
CA LYS A 258 -3.22 -15.65 -17.30
C LYS A 258 -4.57 -15.25 -17.89
N SER A 259 -4.68 -15.18 -19.22
CA SER A 259 -5.94 -14.86 -19.90
C SER A 259 -7.00 -15.94 -19.68
N CYS A 260 -6.60 -17.22 -19.72
CA CYS A 260 -7.48 -18.35 -19.43
C CYS A 260 -7.98 -18.30 -17.98
N LEU A 261 -7.07 -18.16 -17.01
CA LEU A 261 -7.43 -18.08 -15.58
C LEU A 261 -8.33 -16.88 -15.28
N ARG A 262 -8.05 -15.71 -15.89
CA ARG A 262 -8.90 -14.52 -15.73
C ARG A 262 -10.29 -14.72 -16.31
N THR A 263 -10.38 -15.37 -17.47
CA THR A 263 -11.67 -15.71 -18.10
C THR A 263 -12.47 -16.70 -17.23
N VAL A 264 -11.81 -17.69 -16.64
CA VAL A 264 -12.45 -18.63 -15.69
C VAL A 264 -12.93 -17.90 -14.44
N ALA A 265 -12.12 -16.99 -13.87
CA ALA A 265 -12.53 -16.20 -12.71
C ALA A 265 -13.80 -15.39 -12.99
N GLU A 266 -13.94 -14.80 -14.18
CA GLU A 266 -15.15 -14.09 -14.60
C GLU A 266 -16.39 -15.00 -14.62
N HIS A 267 -16.25 -16.20 -15.19
CA HIS A 267 -17.33 -17.18 -15.26
C HIS A 267 -17.74 -17.65 -13.87
N ILE A 268 -16.78 -17.95 -12.99
CA ILE A 268 -17.08 -18.37 -11.62
C ILE A 268 -17.77 -17.25 -10.83
N CYS A 269 -17.33 -16.00 -10.94
CA CYS A 269 -17.99 -14.89 -10.23
C CYS A 269 -19.41 -14.63 -10.78
N THR A 270 -19.67 -14.95 -12.05
CA THR A 270 -21.01 -14.85 -12.65
C THR A 270 -21.91 -16.00 -12.21
N ASP A 271 -21.37 -17.23 -12.16
CA ASP A 271 -22.12 -18.44 -11.82
C ASP A 271 -22.42 -18.55 -10.31
N TYR A 272 -21.56 -17.99 -9.45
CA TYR A 272 -21.64 -18.14 -7.99
C TYR A 272 -21.63 -16.79 -7.26
N ALA A 273 -22.80 -16.38 -6.74
CA ALA A 273 -22.99 -15.08 -6.09
C ALA A 273 -22.15 -14.82 -4.82
N HIS A 274 -21.58 -15.86 -4.21
CA HIS A 274 -20.71 -15.76 -3.02
C HIS A 274 -19.22 -15.74 -3.38
N VAL A 275 -18.89 -15.67 -4.68
CA VAL A 275 -17.53 -15.61 -5.19
C VAL A 275 -17.28 -14.25 -5.82
N HIS A 276 -16.21 -13.59 -5.38
CA HIS A 276 -15.89 -12.20 -5.71
C HIS A 276 -14.49 -12.09 -6.30
N TYR A 277 -14.29 -11.21 -7.29
CA TYR A 277 -12.99 -11.01 -7.90
C TYR A 277 -12.25 -9.81 -7.30
N PHE A 278 -10.99 -10.01 -6.91
CA PHE A 278 -10.08 -8.95 -6.49
C PHE A 278 -9.01 -8.67 -7.58
N PRO A 279 -8.99 -7.48 -8.19
CA PRO A 279 -8.19 -7.20 -9.39
C PRO A 279 -6.72 -6.82 -9.10
N SER A 280 -6.01 -7.63 -8.31
CA SER A 280 -4.56 -7.40 -8.11
C SER A 280 -3.74 -7.74 -9.34
N TYR A 281 -4.19 -8.67 -10.18
CA TYR A 281 -3.57 -8.99 -11.46
C TYR A 281 -3.48 -7.75 -12.35
N GLU A 282 -4.60 -7.09 -12.58
CA GLU A 282 -4.71 -5.89 -13.40
C GLU A 282 -3.96 -4.72 -12.77
N SER A 283 -4.06 -4.54 -11.45
CA SER A 283 -3.30 -3.49 -10.75
C SER A 283 -1.79 -3.62 -10.98
N VAL A 284 -1.23 -4.83 -10.86
CA VAL A 284 0.22 -5.02 -11.03
C VAL A 284 0.63 -4.96 -12.51
N THR A 285 -0.14 -5.56 -13.41
CA THR A 285 0.22 -5.66 -14.84
C THR A 285 0.02 -4.37 -15.63
N LEU A 286 -0.91 -3.51 -15.23
CA LEU A 286 -1.17 -2.21 -15.86
C LEU A 286 -0.37 -1.06 -15.23
N SER A 287 0.30 -1.29 -14.10
CA SER A 287 1.19 -0.31 -13.49
C SER A 287 2.49 -0.14 -14.27
N ASP A 288 3.17 0.99 -14.05
CA ASP A 288 4.48 1.23 -14.62
C ASP A 288 5.46 0.11 -14.24
N ARG A 289 6.13 -0.46 -15.26
CA ARG A 289 7.01 -1.63 -15.06
C ARG A 289 8.08 -1.38 -14.00
N LYS A 290 8.68 -0.18 -14.00
CA LYS A 290 9.73 0.24 -13.06
C LYS A 290 9.25 0.35 -11.61
N VAL A 291 7.93 0.43 -11.39
CA VAL A 291 7.31 0.50 -10.06
C VAL A 291 6.86 -0.89 -9.60
N ALA A 292 6.28 -1.66 -10.52
CA ALA A 292 5.67 -2.94 -10.18
C ALA A 292 6.64 -4.13 -10.11
N TRP A 293 7.78 -4.08 -10.80
CA TRP A 293 8.69 -5.22 -10.97
C TRP A 293 10.10 -4.92 -10.49
N LEU A 294 10.77 -5.94 -9.95
CA LEU A 294 12.21 -5.92 -9.71
C LEU A 294 12.97 -6.00 -11.05
N ASP A 295 14.27 -5.68 -11.00
CA ASP A 295 15.15 -5.69 -12.18
C ASP A 295 15.28 -7.08 -12.85
N ASP A 296 14.89 -8.14 -12.15
CA ASP A 296 14.85 -9.51 -12.67
C ASP A 296 13.66 -9.80 -13.59
N ASN A 297 12.77 -8.82 -13.77
CA ASN A 297 11.62 -8.88 -14.68
C ASN A 297 10.54 -9.91 -14.34
N VAL A 298 10.64 -10.59 -13.19
CA VAL A 298 9.78 -11.72 -12.79
C VAL A 298 9.15 -11.50 -11.42
N HIS A 299 9.89 -10.91 -10.47
CA HIS A 299 9.38 -10.67 -9.13
C HIS A 299 8.76 -9.28 -9.06
N VAL A 300 7.64 -9.20 -8.33
CA VAL A 300 6.96 -7.95 -8.04
C VAL A 300 7.66 -7.24 -6.88
N THR A 301 7.61 -5.91 -6.84
CA THR A 301 8.16 -5.13 -5.73
C THR A 301 7.35 -5.32 -4.45
N ASP A 302 7.99 -5.21 -3.29
CA ASP A 302 7.28 -5.24 -2.00
C ASP A 302 6.27 -4.08 -1.89
N ASP A 303 6.56 -2.93 -2.52
CA ASP A 303 5.69 -1.76 -2.56
C ASP A 303 4.38 -2.02 -3.32
N ILE A 304 4.43 -2.62 -4.51
CA ILE A 304 3.20 -2.90 -5.28
C ILE A 304 2.34 -3.98 -4.61
N VAL A 305 3.00 -4.95 -3.95
CA VAL A 305 2.33 -5.95 -3.12
C VAL A 305 1.63 -5.28 -1.96
N ARG A 306 2.33 -4.43 -1.20
CA ARG A 306 1.76 -3.69 -0.07
C ARG A 306 0.57 -2.85 -0.49
N ILE A 307 0.69 -2.07 -1.57
CA ILE A 307 -0.42 -1.27 -2.12
C ILE A 307 -1.66 -2.14 -2.39
N ASN A 308 -1.48 -3.27 -3.08
CA ASN A 308 -2.61 -4.13 -3.43
C ASN A 308 -3.23 -4.81 -2.21
N VAL A 309 -2.41 -5.34 -1.31
CA VAL A 309 -2.91 -5.97 -0.08
C VAL A 309 -3.61 -4.92 0.79
N ASP A 310 -3.06 -3.72 0.95
CA ASP A 310 -3.70 -2.65 1.71
C ASP A 310 -5.04 -2.22 1.11
N ARG A 311 -5.15 -2.15 -0.22
CA ARG A 311 -6.42 -1.87 -0.90
C ARG A 311 -7.46 -2.94 -0.61
N MET A 312 -7.08 -4.21 -0.73
CA MET A 312 -7.96 -5.33 -0.42
C MET A 312 -8.43 -5.25 1.03
N VAL A 313 -7.49 -5.15 1.96
CA VAL A 313 -7.80 -5.16 3.39
C VAL A 313 -8.57 -3.90 3.79
N ARG A 314 -8.34 -2.72 3.19
CA ARG A 314 -9.19 -1.54 3.42
C ARG A 314 -10.62 -1.73 2.94
N ALA A 315 -10.82 -2.41 1.82
CA ALA A 315 -12.15 -2.61 1.25
C ALA A 315 -12.97 -3.65 2.04
N TYR A 316 -12.32 -4.72 2.51
CA TYR A 316 -12.95 -5.82 3.25
C TYR A 316 -12.82 -5.70 4.78
N CYS A 317 -11.95 -4.82 5.28
CA CYS A 317 -11.81 -4.45 6.68
C CYS A 317 -11.75 -2.92 6.77
N PRO A 318 -12.84 -2.21 6.45
CA PRO A 318 -12.92 -0.77 6.64
C PRO A 318 -12.57 -0.50 8.10
N PRO A 319 -11.77 0.55 8.37
CA PRO A 319 -11.31 0.82 9.70
C PRO A 319 -12.53 1.00 10.62
N ASP A 320 -12.55 0.21 11.69
CA ASP A 320 -13.38 0.53 12.83
C ASP A 320 -12.66 1.67 13.56
N ASP A 321 -13.07 2.89 13.23
CA ASP A 321 -12.55 4.13 13.83
C ASP A 321 -12.92 4.25 15.33
N SER A 322 -13.61 3.26 15.92
CA SER A 322 -13.86 3.26 17.35
C SER A 322 -12.55 3.12 18.14
N MET A 323 -12.46 3.89 19.22
CA MET A 323 -11.28 3.85 20.09
C MET A 323 -10.99 2.45 20.67
N ALA A 324 -12.02 1.61 20.83
CA ALA A 324 -11.85 0.25 21.32
C ALA A 324 -11.16 -0.67 20.29
N ALA A 325 -11.48 -0.53 19.01
CA ALA A 325 -10.81 -1.28 17.95
C ALA A 325 -9.38 -0.81 17.74
N LEU A 326 -9.12 0.51 17.83
CA LEU A 326 -7.78 1.07 17.76
C LEU A 326 -6.90 0.60 18.93
N ASP A 327 -7.45 0.47 20.14
CA ASP A 327 -6.73 -0.12 21.29
C ASP A 327 -6.33 -1.58 21.05
N GLU A 328 -7.23 -2.38 20.50
CA GLU A 328 -6.96 -3.78 20.19
C GLU A 328 -5.90 -3.90 19.08
N ALA A 329 -6.01 -3.07 18.04
CA ALA A 329 -5.03 -3.00 16.96
C ALA A 329 -3.65 -2.59 17.47
N ALA A 330 -3.56 -1.59 18.35
CA ALA A 330 -2.31 -1.19 19.00
C ALA A 330 -1.74 -2.33 19.87
N ARG A 331 -2.58 -3.03 20.63
CA ARG A 331 -2.13 -4.12 21.51
C ARG A 331 -1.57 -5.32 20.74
N THR A 332 -2.16 -5.62 19.58
CA THR A 332 -1.81 -6.79 18.77
C THR A 332 -0.69 -6.50 17.77
N GLY A 333 -0.64 -5.29 17.20
CA GLY A 333 0.27 -4.94 16.10
C GLY A 333 1.12 -3.69 16.31
N GLY A 334 1.11 -3.12 17.52
CA GLY A 334 1.96 -1.99 17.92
C GLY A 334 1.77 -0.75 17.05
N ALA A 335 2.83 0.05 16.94
CA ALA A 335 2.82 1.28 16.14
C ALA A 335 2.51 1.06 14.64
N LEU A 336 2.91 -0.08 14.07
CA LEU A 336 2.71 -0.38 12.65
C LEU A 336 1.23 -0.55 12.31
N ALA A 337 0.44 -1.13 13.22
CA ALA A 337 -0.99 -1.33 13.02
C ALA A 337 -1.78 -0.01 12.97
N LEU A 338 -1.28 1.05 13.62
CA LEU A 338 -1.94 2.35 13.68
C LEU A 338 -1.30 3.43 12.79
N LEU A 339 -0.25 3.12 12.03
CA LEU A 339 0.50 4.12 11.26
C LEU A 339 -0.36 4.82 10.21
N GLU A 340 -1.27 4.10 9.53
CA GLU A 340 -2.17 4.72 8.55
C GLU A 340 -3.23 5.63 9.21
N GLU A 341 -3.73 5.25 10.39
CA GLU A 341 -4.67 6.09 11.14
C GLU A 341 -3.96 7.34 11.69
N ALA A 342 -2.69 7.20 12.10
CA ALA A 342 -1.84 8.33 12.48
C ALA A 342 -1.66 9.33 11.33
N LYS A 343 -1.42 8.87 10.10
CA LYS A 343 -1.35 9.74 8.91
C LYS A 343 -2.65 10.51 8.67
N LYS A 344 -3.80 9.84 8.81
CA LYS A 344 -5.13 10.45 8.66
C LYS A 344 -5.36 11.52 9.73
N HIS A 345 -5.06 11.22 10.99
CA HIS A 345 -5.20 12.19 12.08
C HIS A 345 -4.18 13.34 12.02
N ALA A 346 -2.99 13.12 11.48
CA ALA A 346 -1.95 14.16 11.37
C ALA A 346 -2.40 15.35 10.51
N VAL A 347 -3.20 15.09 9.48
CA VAL A 347 -3.77 16.14 8.59
C VAL A 347 -5.24 16.43 8.84
N GLY A 348 -5.95 15.57 9.59
CA GLY A 348 -7.38 15.67 9.90
C GLY A 348 -7.74 16.71 10.96
N ASP A 349 -8.93 16.57 11.57
CA ASP A 349 -9.46 17.54 12.53
C ASP A 349 -8.71 17.57 13.87
N LYS A 350 -8.72 18.74 14.54
CA LYS A 350 -7.98 18.96 15.80
C LYS A 350 -8.42 18.02 16.92
N ALA A 351 -9.73 17.98 17.23
CA ALA A 351 -10.20 17.24 18.41
C ALA A 351 -10.00 15.72 18.30
N PRO A 352 -10.36 15.06 17.17
CA PRO A 352 -10.11 13.63 17.00
C PRO A 352 -8.61 13.30 16.99
N GLY A 353 -7.79 14.10 16.29
CA GLY A 353 -6.34 13.86 16.26
C GLY A 353 -5.68 14.01 17.62
N LEU A 354 -6.11 14.98 18.43
CA LEU A 354 -5.58 15.16 19.78
C LEU A 354 -5.88 13.94 20.65
N ALA A 355 -7.15 13.50 20.66
CA ALA A 355 -7.56 12.31 21.40
C ALA A 355 -6.79 11.04 20.96
N PHE A 356 -6.54 10.90 19.66
CA PHE A 356 -5.78 9.77 19.11
C PHE A 356 -4.30 9.79 19.56
N PHE A 357 -3.58 10.90 19.33
CA PHE A 357 -2.15 10.97 19.62
C PHE A 357 -1.85 11.02 21.13
N GLU A 358 -2.75 11.56 21.95
CA GLU A 358 -2.64 11.45 23.42
C GLU A 358 -2.78 10.00 23.88
N ARG A 359 -3.81 9.29 23.38
CA ARG A 359 -4.09 7.88 23.75
C ARG A 359 -2.96 6.94 23.35
N PHE A 360 -2.41 7.11 22.16
CA PHE A 360 -1.38 6.23 21.60
C PHE A 360 0.03 6.82 21.66
N SER A 361 0.26 7.77 22.56
CA SER A 361 1.55 8.49 22.68
C SER A 361 2.75 7.56 22.83
N ALA A 362 2.61 6.49 23.61
CA ALA A 362 3.66 5.50 23.86
C ALA A 362 4.20 4.82 22.59
N LEU A 363 3.39 4.69 21.53
CA LEU A 363 3.79 4.05 20.27
C LEU A 363 4.89 4.82 19.53
N SER A 364 5.12 6.09 19.87
CA SER A 364 6.19 6.89 19.29
C SER A 364 7.58 6.35 19.63
N ALA A 365 7.74 5.68 20.77
CA ALA A 365 8.99 5.01 21.14
C ALA A 365 9.24 3.72 20.33
N GLU A 366 8.19 3.14 19.76
CA GLU A 366 8.26 1.89 18.98
C GLU A 366 8.53 2.13 17.49
N SER A 367 8.08 3.27 16.95
CA SER A 367 8.20 3.59 15.53
C SER A 367 8.52 5.07 15.30
N PRO A 368 9.69 5.38 14.70
CA PRO A 368 10.02 6.73 14.25
C PRO A 368 9.02 7.30 13.23
N ASP A 369 8.44 6.45 12.37
CA ASP A 369 7.41 6.86 11.40
C ASP A 369 6.12 7.33 12.11
N PHE A 370 5.67 6.59 13.13
CA PHE A 370 4.51 7.01 13.93
C PHE A 370 4.80 8.31 14.69
N ALA A 371 5.98 8.41 15.28
CA ALA A 371 6.43 9.61 15.98
C ALA A 371 6.45 10.83 15.05
N GLU A 372 6.88 10.68 13.79
CA GLU A 372 6.90 11.77 12.83
C GLU A 372 5.49 12.29 12.49
N GLU A 373 4.50 11.40 12.34
CA GLU A 373 3.11 11.79 12.11
C GLU A 373 2.52 12.54 13.31
N ALA A 374 2.87 12.12 14.54
CA ALA A 374 2.52 12.87 15.76
C ALA A 374 3.19 14.26 15.78
N VAL A 375 4.48 14.34 15.44
CA VAL A 375 5.20 15.63 15.35
C VAL A 375 4.54 16.57 14.34
N LYS A 376 4.19 16.08 13.14
CA LYS A 376 3.46 16.85 12.12
C LYS A 376 2.14 17.39 12.67
N PHE A 377 1.37 16.54 13.35
CA PHE A 377 0.08 16.92 13.94
C PHE A 377 0.23 18.10 14.89
N TYR A 378 1.12 17.98 15.88
CA TYR A 378 1.31 18.98 16.92
C TYR A 378 1.93 20.29 16.38
N ILE A 379 2.86 20.21 15.42
CA ILE A 379 3.39 21.42 14.73
C ILE A 379 2.25 22.17 14.04
N ARG A 380 1.37 21.46 13.30
CA ARG A 380 0.23 22.07 12.60
C ARG A 380 -0.77 22.72 13.56
N ARG A 381 -0.77 22.33 14.84
CA ARG A 381 -1.63 22.87 15.90
C ARG A 381 -0.92 23.88 16.80
N GLN A 382 0.30 24.27 16.47
CA GLN A 382 1.11 25.21 17.26
C GLN A 382 1.35 24.72 18.70
N MET A 383 1.59 23.41 18.86
CA MET A 383 1.82 22.73 20.14
C MET A 383 3.28 22.23 20.21
N PRO A 384 4.26 23.12 20.46
CA PRO A 384 5.67 22.78 20.29
C PRO A 384 6.22 21.83 21.37
N GLN A 385 5.64 21.81 22.57
CA GLN A 385 6.13 20.95 23.66
C GLN A 385 5.79 19.48 23.40
N GLU A 386 4.56 19.23 22.96
CA GLU A 386 4.05 17.92 22.58
C GLU A 386 4.78 17.42 21.33
N ALA A 387 4.93 18.27 20.31
CA ALA A 387 5.74 17.96 19.14
C ALA A 387 7.19 17.58 19.54
N ARG A 388 7.78 18.27 20.53
CA ARG A 388 9.12 17.94 21.00
C ARG A 388 9.20 16.56 21.66
N CYS A 389 8.22 16.23 22.50
CA CYS A 389 8.15 14.94 23.18
C CYS A 389 8.19 13.76 22.18
N HIS A 390 7.39 13.85 21.11
CA HIS A 390 7.40 12.82 20.06
C HIS A 390 8.70 12.82 19.24
N LEU A 391 9.25 13.99 18.91
CA LEU A 391 10.50 14.12 18.16
C LEU A 391 11.70 13.50 18.89
N ASP A 392 11.73 13.54 20.22
CA ASP A 392 12.81 12.97 21.02
C ASP A 392 12.88 11.43 20.90
N HIS A 393 11.80 10.78 20.46
CA HIS A 393 11.79 9.35 20.12
C HIS A 393 12.32 9.05 18.70
N ILE A 394 12.52 10.06 17.86
CA ILE A 394 13.06 9.88 16.50
C ILE A 394 14.60 9.84 16.54
N PRO A 395 15.24 8.73 16.12
CA PRO A 395 16.70 8.62 16.07
C PRO A 395 17.36 9.66 15.15
N ALA A 396 18.60 10.06 15.45
CA ALA A 396 19.29 11.11 14.70
C ALA A 396 19.61 10.73 13.24
N ASP A 397 19.81 9.43 12.98
CA ASP A 397 20.08 8.83 11.68
C ASP A 397 18.80 8.55 10.87
N TRP A 398 17.62 8.60 11.50
CA TRP A 398 16.34 8.45 10.82
C TRP A 398 15.97 9.76 10.09
N HIS A 399 15.99 9.72 8.75
CA HIS A 399 15.74 10.85 7.85
C HIS A 399 16.30 12.19 8.37
N PRO A 400 17.65 12.35 8.44
CA PRO A 400 18.30 13.42 9.20
C PRO A 400 17.87 14.84 8.78
N ASN A 401 17.66 15.08 7.48
CA ASN A 401 17.12 16.35 6.98
C ASN A 401 15.69 16.63 7.47
N LEU A 402 14.81 15.63 7.41
CA LEU A 402 13.42 15.75 7.85
C LEU A 402 13.37 16.02 9.37
N ARG A 403 14.16 15.29 10.15
CA ARG A 403 14.27 15.49 11.60
C ARG A 403 14.78 16.89 11.94
N ALA A 404 15.82 17.37 11.24
CA ALA A 404 16.35 18.73 11.42
C ALA A 404 15.31 19.80 11.08
N LEU A 405 14.54 19.61 10.01
CA LEU A 405 13.41 20.47 9.67
C LEU A 405 12.36 20.50 10.79
N ARG A 406 11.93 19.35 11.30
CA ARG A 406 10.96 19.28 12.41
C ARG A 406 11.48 19.97 13.68
N MET A 407 12.74 19.75 14.03
CA MET A 407 13.41 20.46 15.13
C MET A 407 13.36 21.97 14.92
N ALA A 408 13.73 22.45 13.73
CA ALA A 408 13.70 23.86 13.41
C ALA A 408 12.27 24.43 13.51
N GLN A 409 11.24 23.68 13.11
CA GLN A 409 9.85 24.13 13.17
C GLN A 409 9.40 24.31 14.62
N ILE A 410 9.75 23.37 15.50
CA ILE A 410 9.47 23.44 16.93
C ILE A 410 10.17 24.65 17.57
N HIS A 411 11.42 24.91 17.19
CA HIS A 411 12.20 26.07 17.65
C HIS A 411 11.55 27.39 17.21
N VAL A 412 11.16 27.51 15.94
CA VAL A 412 10.47 28.69 15.39
C VAL A 412 9.12 28.91 16.10
N LEU A 413 8.33 27.85 16.32
CA LEU A 413 7.06 27.93 17.07
C LEU A 413 7.27 28.40 18.52
N SER A 414 8.37 28.00 19.13
CA SER A 414 8.76 28.42 20.49
C SER A 414 9.44 29.80 20.53
N GLN A 415 9.48 30.53 19.41
CA GLN A 415 10.20 31.81 19.25
C GLN A 415 11.70 31.74 19.61
N ASN A 416 12.30 30.55 19.52
CA ASN A 416 13.70 30.32 19.81
C ASN A 416 14.48 30.11 18.50
N TYR A 417 14.95 31.20 17.89
CA TYR A 417 15.56 31.17 16.56
C TYR A 417 17.04 30.79 16.54
N ALA A 418 17.75 30.90 17.67
CA ALA A 418 19.21 30.71 17.73
C ALA A 418 19.70 29.34 17.20
N PRO A 419 19.02 28.20 17.46
CA PRO A 419 19.47 26.90 16.97
C PRO A 419 19.17 26.65 15.48
N VAL A 420 18.26 27.43 14.87
CA VAL A 420 17.71 27.14 13.54
C VAL A 420 18.78 27.14 12.44
N PRO A 421 19.71 28.11 12.36
CA PRO A 421 20.75 28.09 11.33
C PRO A 421 21.63 26.83 11.39
N GLY A 422 22.12 26.46 12.58
CA GLY A 422 22.95 25.26 12.75
C GLY A 422 22.23 23.95 12.42
N LEU A 423 20.90 23.91 12.53
CA LEU A 423 20.09 22.75 12.15
C LEU A 423 19.89 22.64 10.63
N LEU A 424 19.67 23.76 9.93
CA LEU A 424 19.22 23.75 8.54
C LEU A 424 20.34 23.96 7.52
N GLU A 425 21.33 24.79 7.81
CA GLU A 425 22.44 25.10 6.90
C GLU A 425 23.13 23.84 6.33
N PRO A 426 23.43 22.78 7.12
CA PRO A 426 24.10 21.59 6.60
C PRO A 426 23.33 20.86 5.50
N TYR A 427 22.02 21.06 5.42
CA TYR A 427 21.13 20.38 4.47
C TYR A 427 20.70 21.27 3.29
N ILE A 428 21.03 22.56 3.30
CA ILE A 428 20.72 23.47 2.18
C ILE A 428 21.80 23.32 1.11
N VAL A 429 21.57 22.40 0.18
CA VAL A 429 22.46 22.12 -0.94
C VAL A 429 22.02 22.89 -2.19
N HIS A 430 22.98 23.26 -3.05
CA HIS A 430 22.72 23.88 -4.34
C HIS A 430 21.85 22.97 -5.24
N GLY A 431 20.89 23.54 -5.95
CA GLY A 431 19.90 22.84 -6.79
C GLY A 431 18.76 22.13 -6.04
N ALA A 432 18.80 22.04 -4.72
CA ALA A 432 17.76 21.35 -3.95
C ALA A 432 16.53 22.24 -3.66
N LYS A 433 15.34 21.75 -4.03
CA LYS A 433 14.03 22.38 -3.77
C LYS A 433 13.61 22.22 -2.31
N LEU A 434 14.15 23.09 -1.45
CA LEU A 434 13.96 23.10 0.01
C LEU A 434 13.33 24.42 0.51
N ALA A 435 12.24 24.85 -0.12
CA ALA A 435 11.65 26.16 0.09
C ALA A 435 11.28 26.42 1.57
N LEU A 436 10.77 25.41 2.28
CA LEU A 436 10.38 25.55 3.69
C LEU A 436 11.61 25.76 4.60
N GLN A 437 12.67 24.96 4.44
CA GLN A 437 13.92 25.12 5.17
C GLN A 437 14.52 26.51 4.93
N ARG A 438 14.54 26.95 3.66
CA ARG A 438 15.08 28.27 3.28
C ARG A 438 14.27 29.41 3.90
N ARG A 439 12.93 29.35 3.86
CA ARG A 439 12.04 30.32 4.52
C ARG A 439 12.35 30.44 6.01
N MET A 440 12.45 29.30 6.69
CA MET A 440 12.72 29.28 8.13
C MET A 440 14.12 29.80 8.47
N LEU A 441 15.12 29.49 7.64
CA LEU A 441 16.47 30.02 7.82
C LEU A 441 16.49 31.55 7.67
N ILE A 442 15.83 32.08 6.64
CA ILE A 442 15.72 33.53 6.41
C ILE A 442 15.02 34.18 7.61
N LEU A 443 13.88 33.66 8.04
CA LEU A 443 13.16 34.14 9.23
C LEU A 443 14.05 34.13 10.47
N ALA A 444 14.78 33.04 10.71
CA ALA A 444 15.66 32.94 11.87
C ALA A 444 16.76 34.01 11.84
N TYR A 445 17.43 34.23 10.70
CA TYR A 445 18.44 35.30 10.60
C TYR A 445 17.85 36.69 10.84
N VAL A 446 16.66 36.98 10.33
CA VAL A 446 16.01 38.27 10.58
C VAL A 446 15.71 38.46 12.06
N ARG A 447 15.20 37.43 12.74
CA ARG A 447 14.90 37.48 14.19
C ARG A 447 16.14 37.51 15.08
N LEU A 448 17.29 37.11 14.55
CA LEU A 448 18.59 37.21 15.21
C LEU A 448 19.33 38.52 14.86
N ASP A 449 18.67 39.46 14.18
CA ASP A 449 19.26 40.73 13.69
C ASP A 449 20.44 40.54 12.72
N GLU A 450 20.50 39.38 12.05
CA GLU A 450 21.51 39.04 11.05
C GLU A 450 21.02 39.32 9.62
N VAL A 451 20.48 40.51 9.38
CA VAL A 451 19.86 40.93 8.11
C VAL A 451 20.75 40.67 6.89
N GLY A 452 22.07 40.85 7.02
CA GLY A 452 23.04 40.57 5.95
C GLY A 452 23.06 39.10 5.54
N LYS A 453 22.94 38.16 6.50
CA LYS A 453 22.86 36.72 6.23
C LYS A 453 21.50 36.34 5.64
N ALA A 454 20.41 36.95 6.10
CA ALA A 454 19.08 36.77 5.51
C ALA A 454 19.06 37.13 4.01
N ARG A 455 19.60 38.30 3.65
CA ARG A 455 19.71 38.73 2.24
C ARG A 455 20.60 37.80 1.42
N ARG A 456 21.72 37.35 1.99
CA ARG A 456 22.61 36.38 1.33
C ARG A 456 21.91 35.05 1.09
N ALA A 457 21.17 34.52 2.06
CA ALA A 457 20.41 33.28 1.92
C ALA A 457 19.36 33.35 0.79
N VAL A 458 18.71 34.52 0.62
CA VAL A 458 17.82 34.77 -0.53
C VAL A 458 18.59 34.77 -1.84
N LEU A 459 19.72 35.49 -1.93
CA LEU A 459 20.54 35.51 -3.14
C LEU A 459 21.05 34.12 -3.52
N ASP A 460 21.45 33.32 -2.53
CA ASP A 460 21.91 31.95 -2.74
C ASP A 460 20.75 31.02 -3.16
N TRP A 461 19.53 31.24 -2.66
CA TRP A 461 18.33 30.57 -3.15
C TRP A 461 18.10 30.88 -4.64
N LEU A 462 18.08 32.17 -5.01
CA LEU A 462 17.85 32.59 -6.40
C LEU A 462 18.90 32.04 -7.37
N ARG A 463 20.18 32.05 -6.97
CA ARG A 463 21.26 31.45 -7.77
C ARG A 463 21.12 29.94 -7.90
N SER A 464 20.59 29.29 -6.85
CA SER A 464 20.43 27.85 -6.78
C SER A 464 19.23 27.35 -7.58
N LEU A 465 18.16 28.13 -7.68
CA LEU A 465 16.89 27.75 -8.31
C LEU A 465 16.34 28.94 -9.11
N PRO A 466 16.82 29.15 -10.35
CA PRO A 466 16.20 30.11 -11.26
C PRO A 466 14.73 29.75 -11.49
N GLY A 467 13.80 30.69 -11.32
CA GLY A 467 12.35 30.46 -11.36
C GLY A 467 11.63 30.50 -10.00
N ASP A 468 12.37 30.50 -8.87
CA ASP A 468 11.81 30.61 -7.51
C ASP A 468 11.75 32.08 -7.02
N GLU A 469 11.88 33.07 -7.91
CA GLU A 469 12.01 34.49 -7.53
C GLU A 469 10.85 34.97 -6.66
N TYR A 470 9.62 34.59 -7.03
CA TYR A 470 8.41 34.93 -6.28
C TYR A 470 8.47 34.37 -4.85
N ASP A 471 8.79 33.08 -4.69
CA ASP A 471 8.79 32.41 -3.38
C ASP A 471 9.90 32.91 -2.46
N ALA A 472 11.07 33.23 -3.02
CA ALA A 472 12.21 33.76 -2.28
C ALA A 472 11.97 35.21 -1.83
N LEU A 473 11.34 36.03 -2.67
CA LEU A 473 10.95 37.41 -2.32
C LEU A 473 9.82 37.44 -1.28
N CYS A 474 8.80 36.58 -1.44
CA CYS A 474 7.76 36.40 -0.43
C CYS A 474 8.34 35.95 0.90
N ALA A 475 9.26 34.99 0.91
CA ALA A 475 9.94 34.52 2.12
C ALA A 475 10.67 35.66 2.86
N LEU A 476 11.30 36.57 2.10
CA LEU A 476 11.98 37.72 2.65
C LEU A 476 11.00 38.77 3.19
N GLY A 477 9.91 39.02 2.47
CA GLY A 477 8.80 39.87 2.93
C GLY A 477 8.21 39.35 4.24
N ASP A 478 7.78 38.09 4.25
CA ASP A 478 7.19 37.39 5.41
C ASP A 478 8.13 37.45 6.63
N ALA A 479 9.44 37.30 6.42
CA ALA A 479 10.43 37.39 7.49
C ALA A 479 10.62 38.81 8.03
N PHE A 480 10.52 39.83 7.19
CA PHE A 480 10.73 41.23 7.55
C PHE A 480 9.49 41.94 8.11
N CYS A 481 8.28 41.44 7.86
CA CYS A 481 7.03 42.13 8.21
C CYS A 481 7.05 42.81 9.59
N ASP A 482 7.43 42.08 10.63
CA ASP A 482 7.35 42.58 12.01
C ASP A 482 8.58 43.39 12.45
N ALA A 483 9.72 43.24 11.77
CA ALA A 483 11.00 43.79 12.22
C ALA A 483 11.49 44.96 11.35
N PHE A 484 11.15 44.93 10.06
CA PHE A 484 11.68 45.78 9.00
C PHE A 484 10.58 46.07 7.95
N PRO A 485 9.49 46.77 8.32
CA PRO A 485 8.28 46.87 7.49
C PRO A 485 8.52 47.57 6.14
N ALA A 486 9.43 48.54 6.08
CA ALA A 486 9.76 49.21 4.82
C ALA A 486 10.49 48.26 3.85
N GLU A 487 11.40 47.42 4.35
CA GLU A 487 12.05 46.38 3.54
C GLU A 487 11.10 45.26 3.16
N ALA A 488 10.14 44.91 4.03
CA ALA A 488 9.08 43.95 3.74
C ALA A 488 8.22 44.43 2.56
N VAL A 489 7.80 45.72 2.56
CA VAL A 489 7.08 46.34 1.43
C VAL A 489 7.90 46.23 0.15
N ALA A 490 9.20 46.56 0.18
CA ALA A 490 10.05 46.48 -1.01
C ALA A 490 10.21 45.05 -1.55
N ALA A 491 10.19 44.04 -0.68
CA ALA A 491 10.24 42.63 -1.09
C ALA A 491 8.91 42.18 -1.72
N TYR A 492 7.79 42.51 -1.08
CA TYR A 492 6.45 42.20 -1.61
C TYR A 492 6.13 42.94 -2.91
N ASP A 493 6.49 44.22 -3.05
CA ASP A 493 6.32 44.98 -4.30
C ASP A 493 7.02 44.28 -5.48
N LYS A 494 8.22 43.72 -5.23
CA LYS A 494 8.94 42.94 -6.24
C LYS A 494 8.31 41.59 -6.51
N ALA A 495 7.75 40.93 -5.49
CA ALA A 495 7.04 39.66 -5.66
C ALA A 495 5.75 39.85 -6.47
N ASP A 496 4.94 40.86 -6.14
CA ASP A 496 3.66 41.18 -6.80
C ASP A 496 3.87 41.53 -8.28
N ALA A 497 4.98 42.18 -8.62
CA ALA A 497 5.37 42.48 -10.00
C ALA A 497 5.67 41.23 -10.86
N LEU A 498 6.02 40.10 -10.22
CA LEU A 498 6.26 38.82 -10.91
C LEU A 498 4.97 38.00 -11.00
N LYS A 499 4.21 37.98 -9.91
CA LYS A 499 2.97 37.22 -9.76
C LYS A 499 2.14 37.85 -8.65
N GLU A 500 0.84 37.94 -8.86
CA GLU A 500 -0.08 38.49 -7.87
C GLU A 500 0.06 37.82 -6.50
N LEU A 501 0.18 38.63 -5.44
CA LEU A 501 0.25 38.15 -4.07
C LEU A 501 -1.02 37.40 -3.67
N ASP A 502 -0.84 36.29 -2.96
CA ASP A 502 -1.98 35.63 -2.32
C ASP A 502 -2.62 36.52 -1.24
N VAL A 503 -3.86 36.20 -0.90
CA VAL A 503 -4.70 37.00 0.00
C VAL A 503 -4.02 37.28 1.35
N GLN A 504 -3.34 36.28 1.92
CA GLN A 504 -2.67 36.45 3.22
C GLN A 504 -1.48 37.41 3.11
N ARG A 505 -0.65 37.24 2.08
CA ARG A 505 0.50 38.13 1.84
C ARG A 505 0.08 39.53 1.42
N ARG A 506 -1.03 39.68 0.72
CA ARG A 506 -1.60 41.00 0.38
C ARG A 506 -2.05 41.75 1.63
N LEU A 507 -2.70 41.07 2.58
CA LEU A 507 -3.04 41.67 3.89
C LEU A 507 -1.79 42.02 4.70
N ALA A 508 -0.78 41.14 4.74
CA ALA A 508 0.49 41.41 5.42
C ALA A 508 1.24 42.59 4.79
N TRP A 509 1.23 42.71 3.46
CA TRP A 509 1.79 43.84 2.75
C TRP A 509 1.08 45.16 3.06
N ILE A 510 -0.26 45.17 3.12
CA ILE A 510 -1.04 46.35 3.56
C ILE A 510 -0.65 46.74 4.99
N GLU A 511 -0.52 45.77 5.90
CA GLU A 511 -0.09 46.02 7.27
C GLU A 511 1.32 46.64 7.32
N CYS A 512 2.27 46.14 6.50
CA CYS A 512 3.60 46.72 6.38
C CYS A 512 3.60 48.13 5.78
N LEU A 513 2.71 48.44 4.82
CA LEU A 513 2.55 49.80 4.28
C LEU A 513 2.08 50.78 5.35
N ILE A 514 1.16 50.36 6.23
CA ILE A 514 0.71 51.17 7.37
C ILE A 514 1.88 51.44 8.32
N GLN A 515 2.60 50.39 8.72
CA GLN A 515 3.70 50.47 9.68
C GLN A 515 4.90 51.27 9.15
N SER A 516 5.15 51.24 7.84
CA SER A 516 6.19 52.05 7.17
C SER A 516 5.76 53.48 6.84
N GLY A 517 4.53 53.88 7.16
CA GLY A 517 4.01 55.24 6.96
C GLY A 517 3.45 55.53 5.57
N ALA A 518 3.39 54.55 4.67
CA ALA A 518 2.84 54.67 3.32
C ALA A 518 1.29 54.55 3.30
N ARG A 519 0.61 55.38 4.11
CA ARG A 519 -0.84 55.27 4.38
C ARG A 519 -1.74 55.41 3.15
N ASP A 520 -1.38 56.26 2.18
CA ASP A 520 -2.17 56.45 0.97
C ASP A 520 -2.18 55.20 0.08
N ARG A 521 -1.01 54.53 -0.05
CA ARG A 521 -0.89 53.25 -0.75
C ARG A 521 -1.68 52.15 -0.03
N ALA A 522 -1.60 52.11 1.30
CA ALA A 522 -2.35 51.16 2.10
C ALA A 522 -3.87 51.36 1.95
N ARG A 523 -4.36 52.60 1.94
CA ARG A 523 -5.77 52.94 1.73
C ARG A 523 -6.25 52.48 0.36
N ALA A 524 -5.52 52.83 -0.70
CA ALA A 524 -5.87 52.42 -2.06
C ALA A 524 -5.90 50.88 -2.21
N ALA A 525 -4.93 50.18 -1.62
CA ALA A 525 -4.89 48.73 -1.64
C ALA A 525 -6.04 48.07 -0.86
N LEU A 526 -6.46 48.67 0.25
CA LEU A 526 -7.54 48.16 1.09
C LEU A 526 -8.92 48.42 0.48
N GLU A 527 -9.10 49.51 -0.28
CA GLU A 527 -10.34 49.83 -1.01
C GLU A 527 -10.66 48.82 -2.12
N VAL A 528 -9.62 48.29 -2.79
CA VAL A 528 -9.78 47.30 -3.88
C VAL A 528 -9.74 45.85 -3.38
N PHE A 529 -9.49 45.63 -2.08
CA PHE A 529 -9.47 44.30 -1.49
C PHE A 529 -10.89 43.81 -1.20
N ASP A 530 -11.31 42.72 -1.83
CA ASP A 530 -12.63 42.11 -1.65
C ASP A 530 -12.55 40.86 -0.74
N PRO A 531 -12.91 40.95 0.56
CA PRO A 531 -12.79 39.85 1.51
C PRO A 531 -13.82 38.75 1.24
N GLN A 532 -13.35 37.51 1.04
CA GLN A 532 -14.20 36.38 0.66
C GLN A 532 -14.66 35.50 1.84
N ASP A 533 -14.10 35.70 3.04
CA ASP A 533 -14.44 34.90 4.23
C ASP A 533 -14.43 35.74 5.53
N PRO A 534 -15.01 35.22 6.63
CA PRO A 534 -15.11 35.97 7.89
C PRO A 534 -13.76 36.39 8.50
N TYR A 535 -12.68 35.65 8.26
CA TYR A 535 -11.34 36.00 8.74
C TYR A 535 -10.78 37.17 7.95
N GLN A 536 -10.94 37.17 6.62
CA GLN A 536 -10.53 38.26 5.74
C GLN A 536 -11.32 39.54 6.05
N VAL A 537 -12.63 39.43 6.30
CA VAL A 537 -13.46 40.57 6.74
C VAL A 537 -12.94 41.15 8.05
N ALA A 538 -12.64 40.30 9.04
CA ALA A 538 -12.11 40.76 10.32
C ALA A 538 -10.73 41.43 10.17
N ALA A 539 -9.83 40.87 9.35
CA ALA A 539 -8.52 41.44 9.07
C ALA A 539 -8.62 42.78 8.34
N HIS A 540 -9.48 42.87 7.32
CA HIS A 540 -9.76 44.11 6.57
C HIS A 540 -10.29 45.22 7.49
N ASN A 541 -11.32 44.92 8.28
CA ASN A 541 -11.90 45.87 9.24
C ASN A 541 -10.87 46.35 10.27
N ARG A 542 -10.01 45.45 10.76
CA ARG A 542 -8.92 45.79 11.68
C ARG A 542 -7.95 46.77 11.04
N LEU A 543 -7.51 46.52 9.80
CA LEU A 543 -6.57 47.39 9.09
C LEU A 543 -7.22 48.74 8.72
N ALA A 544 -8.50 48.74 8.34
CA ALA A 544 -9.28 49.96 8.07
C ALA A 544 -9.41 50.85 9.31
N ALA A 545 -9.53 50.27 10.51
CA ALA A 545 -9.60 51.02 11.75
C ALA A 545 -8.27 51.65 12.18
N ILE A 546 -7.13 51.11 11.70
CA ILE A 546 -5.78 51.62 12.01
C ILE A 546 -5.39 52.77 11.05
N LEU A 547 -5.96 52.78 9.83
CA LEU A 547 -5.71 53.75 8.75
C LEU A 547 -6.50 55.06 8.89
#